data_AF-A0A0A6VQ67-F1
#
_entry.id   AF-A0A0A6VQ67-F1
#
_cell.length_a   1.000
_cell.length_b   1.000
_cell.length_c   1.000
_cell.angle_alpha   90.00
_cell.angle_beta   90.00
_cell.angle_gamma   90.00
#
_symmetry.space_group_name_H-M   'P 1'
#
loop_
_entity.id
_entity.type
_entity.pdbx_description
1 polymer ?
#
loop_
_entity_poly.entity_id
_entity_poly.type
_entity_poly.pdbx_seq_one_letter_code
_entity_poly.pdbx_strand_id
1 'polypeptide(L)'
;MVKLLPFSFQEACKADQALTPDTFMPQGGYPRIYDTRMPLNLFFSNYIDTYIERDVSEYLDVRNLAEFRRFLTLCALSSGALINYTNIANELGVSPRTVKAWMSILESSYIAFHLMPFYTNARKQVVKTPKLYFYDTGLLCHLLGIRTVEALVAHPKFGDIFENLIIAETMKQHLNANQEPQLFFYRDASKVEVDLLDFTDPNNRMLIEIKSGQTYHDRFARHLTLIGNVLGIPCEQQYVTSRVEHSYVSQGIRVTSTPRLARRPTVKSRRRAVGILCNQ
;
A
#
# COMPACT_ATOMS: atom_id res chain seq x y z
N MET A 1 -3.10 -12.71 18.35
CA MET A 1 -4.17 -13.00 17.38
C MET A 1 -3.55 -12.97 15.99
N VAL A 2 -3.72 -14.03 15.19
CA VAL A 2 -3.20 -14.05 13.81
C VAL A 2 -4.15 -13.23 12.93
N LYS A 3 -3.63 -12.28 12.15
CA LYS A 3 -4.41 -11.52 11.16
C LYS A 3 -4.42 -12.31 9.85
N LEU A 4 -5.60 -12.75 9.40
CA LEU A 4 -5.76 -13.45 8.12
C LEU A 4 -6.09 -12.43 7.03
N LEU A 5 -5.05 -11.91 6.39
CA LEU A 5 -5.18 -10.98 5.27
C LEU A 5 -5.34 -11.75 3.95
N PRO A 6 -5.84 -11.09 2.88
CA PRO A 6 -5.67 -11.59 1.52
C PRO A 6 -4.21 -11.93 1.26
N PHE A 7 -3.94 -12.93 0.43
CA PHE A 7 -2.59 -13.33 0.07
C PHE A 7 -1.74 -12.12 -0.33
N SER A 8 -0.51 -12.09 0.16
CA SER A 8 0.55 -11.30 -0.46
C SER A 8 0.75 -11.76 -1.91
N PHE A 9 1.27 -10.88 -2.76
CA PHE A 9 1.70 -11.22 -4.10
C PHE A 9 2.63 -12.44 -4.08
N GLN A 10 3.52 -12.52 -3.09
CA GLN A 10 4.46 -13.63 -2.96
C GLN A 10 3.78 -14.97 -2.62
N GLU A 11 2.68 -14.95 -1.86
CA GLU A 11 1.85 -16.14 -1.61
C GLU A 11 1.02 -16.49 -2.84
N ALA A 12 0.43 -15.50 -3.51
CA ALA A 12 -0.31 -15.68 -4.75
C ALA A 12 0.57 -16.31 -5.86
N CYS A 13 1.83 -15.89 -5.98
CA CYS A 13 2.78 -16.49 -6.92
C CYS A 13 3.07 -17.98 -6.65
N LYS A 14 2.81 -18.48 -5.44
CA LYS A 14 2.94 -19.92 -5.15
C LYS A 14 1.76 -20.70 -5.74
N ALA A 15 0.58 -20.08 -5.82
CA ALA A 15 -0.61 -20.66 -6.44
C ALA A 15 -0.59 -20.48 -7.96
N ASP A 16 -0.11 -19.34 -8.46
CA ASP A 16 0.03 -19.04 -9.89
C ASP A 16 1.40 -18.42 -10.19
N GLN A 17 2.30 -19.21 -10.77
CA GLN A 17 3.67 -18.78 -11.07
C GLN A 17 3.76 -17.79 -12.25
N ALA A 18 2.70 -17.67 -13.07
CA ALA A 18 2.67 -16.74 -14.19
C ALA A 18 2.26 -15.31 -13.76
N LEU A 19 1.85 -15.16 -12.50
CA LEU A 19 1.35 -13.90 -11.97
C LEU A 19 2.45 -12.82 -11.94
N THR A 20 2.11 -11.68 -12.52
CA THR A 20 2.93 -10.47 -12.53
C THR A 20 2.30 -9.41 -11.64
N PRO A 21 3.04 -8.37 -11.20
CA PRO A 21 2.44 -7.27 -10.45
C PRO A 21 1.27 -6.60 -11.20
N ASP A 22 1.40 -6.46 -12.52
CA ASP A 22 0.39 -5.83 -13.38
C ASP A 22 -0.90 -6.67 -13.50
N THR A 23 -0.78 -8.01 -13.50
CA THR A 23 -1.93 -8.94 -13.50
C THR A 23 -2.49 -9.17 -12.10
N PHE A 24 -1.66 -9.11 -11.06
CA PHE A 24 -2.09 -9.21 -9.66
C PHE A 24 -2.90 -8.00 -9.22
N MET A 25 -2.55 -6.78 -9.62
CA MET A 25 -3.28 -5.57 -9.22
C MET A 25 -4.80 -5.66 -9.44
N PRO A 26 -5.31 -6.01 -10.63
CA PRO A 26 -6.75 -6.16 -10.85
C PRO A 26 -7.31 -7.51 -10.35
N GLN A 27 -6.46 -8.52 -10.14
CA GLN A 27 -6.87 -9.85 -9.67
C GLN A 27 -7.07 -9.90 -8.14
N GLY A 28 -6.17 -9.31 -7.37
CA GLY A 28 -6.18 -9.34 -5.91
C GLY A 28 -5.64 -10.64 -5.31
N GLY A 29 -5.58 -10.68 -3.99
CA GLY A 29 -5.04 -11.76 -3.16
C GLY A 29 -6.07 -12.58 -2.42
N TYR A 30 -7.39 -12.37 -2.60
CA TYR A 30 -8.38 -13.18 -1.89
C TYR A 30 -8.22 -14.68 -2.23
N PRO A 31 -8.03 -15.58 -1.25
CA PRO A 31 -7.68 -16.97 -1.51
C PRO A 31 -8.62 -17.71 -2.46
N ARG A 32 -9.93 -17.42 -2.37
CA ARG A 32 -10.97 -18.07 -3.18
C ARG A 32 -10.85 -17.77 -4.69
N ILE A 33 -10.17 -16.69 -5.07
CA ILE A 33 -9.86 -16.37 -6.48
C ILE A 33 -8.91 -17.41 -7.08
N TYR A 34 -8.01 -17.98 -6.27
CA TYR A 34 -7.02 -18.96 -6.72
C TYR A 34 -7.54 -20.40 -6.66
N ASP A 35 -8.59 -20.64 -5.91
CA ASP A 35 -9.24 -21.95 -5.77
C ASP A 35 -10.36 -22.16 -6.79
N THR A 36 -11.04 -21.09 -7.20
CA THR A 36 -12.21 -21.16 -8.09
C THR A 36 -11.95 -20.49 -9.43
N ARG A 37 -12.55 -20.99 -10.51
CA ARG A 37 -12.55 -20.32 -11.83
C ARG A 37 -13.64 -19.25 -11.96
N MET A 38 -14.02 -18.62 -10.84
CA MET A 38 -15.08 -17.61 -10.84
C MET A 38 -14.59 -16.33 -11.55
N PRO A 39 -15.38 -15.74 -12.46
CA PRO A 39 -15.04 -14.44 -13.03
C PRO A 39 -14.85 -13.38 -11.93
N LEU A 40 -13.76 -12.61 -12.00
CA LEU A 40 -13.38 -11.64 -10.95
C LEU A 40 -14.48 -10.62 -10.65
N ASN A 41 -15.20 -10.15 -11.68
CA ASN A 41 -16.32 -9.23 -11.51
C ASN A 41 -17.45 -9.83 -10.66
N LEU A 42 -17.76 -11.12 -10.86
CA LEU A 42 -18.75 -11.83 -10.08
C LEU A 42 -18.24 -12.09 -8.66
N PHE A 43 -16.97 -12.50 -8.54
CA PHE A 43 -16.34 -12.72 -7.24
C PHE A 43 -16.43 -11.48 -6.34
N PHE A 44 -15.95 -10.33 -6.82
CA PHE A 44 -15.92 -9.12 -6.01
C PHE A 44 -17.32 -8.54 -5.76
N SER A 45 -18.26 -8.66 -6.71
CA SER A 45 -19.66 -8.28 -6.48
C SER A 45 -20.24 -9.10 -5.32
N ASN A 46 -20.13 -10.43 -5.40
CA ASN A 46 -20.61 -11.34 -4.36
C ASN A 46 -19.89 -11.12 -3.02
N TYR A 47 -18.59 -10.82 -3.05
CA TYR A 47 -17.81 -10.51 -1.86
C TYR A 47 -18.34 -9.26 -1.16
N ILE A 48 -18.54 -8.16 -1.90
CA ILE A 48 -19.09 -6.91 -1.36
C ILE A 48 -20.51 -7.13 -0.83
N ASP A 49 -21.35 -7.86 -1.56
CA ASP A 49 -22.72 -8.17 -1.13
C ASP A 49 -22.70 -8.94 0.19
N THR A 50 -21.91 -10.01 0.25
CA THR A 50 -21.76 -10.84 1.46
C THR A 50 -21.20 -10.04 2.63
N TYR A 51 -20.15 -9.25 2.39
CA TYR A 51 -19.53 -8.41 3.42
C TYR A 51 -20.55 -7.42 4.00
N ILE A 52 -21.33 -6.76 3.15
CA ILE A 52 -22.32 -5.77 3.59
C ILE A 52 -23.47 -6.45 4.35
N GLU A 53 -23.96 -7.58 3.84
CA GLU A 53 -25.08 -8.29 4.42
C GLU A 53 -24.75 -9.01 5.73
N ARG A 54 -23.52 -9.52 5.88
CA ARG A 54 -23.13 -10.32 7.05
C ARG A 54 -22.30 -9.56 8.07
N ASP A 55 -21.31 -8.80 7.61
CA ASP A 55 -20.30 -8.24 8.51
C ASP A 55 -20.63 -6.79 8.87
N VAL A 56 -21.25 -6.04 7.96
CA VAL A 56 -21.56 -4.61 8.18
C VAL A 56 -22.95 -4.39 8.74
N SER A 57 -23.92 -5.22 8.36
CA SER A 57 -25.33 -5.08 8.76
C SER A 57 -25.56 -5.16 10.26
N GLU A 58 -24.67 -5.83 11.01
CA GLU A 58 -24.71 -5.89 12.47
C GLU A 58 -24.36 -4.54 13.14
N TYR A 59 -23.59 -3.70 12.44
CA TYR A 59 -23.10 -2.42 12.96
C TYR A 59 -23.90 -1.21 12.44
N LEU A 60 -24.68 -1.40 11.37
CA LEU A 60 -25.40 -0.32 10.68
C LEU A 60 -26.92 -0.54 10.66
N ASP A 61 -27.67 0.55 10.78
CA ASP A 61 -29.10 0.55 10.44
C ASP A 61 -29.25 0.16 8.95
N VAL A 62 -30.21 -0.73 8.65
CA VAL A 62 -30.56 -1.21 7.31
C VAL A 62 -30.73 -0.06 6.31
N ARG A 63 -31.22 1.10 6.77
CA ARG A 63 -31.41 2.31 5.95
C ARG A 63 -30.10 2.84 5.34
N ASN A 64 -28.96 2.49 5.92
CA ASN A 64 -27.64 2.99 5.52
C ASN A 64 -26.87 2.06 4.58
N LEU A 65 -27.37 0.87 4.24
CA LEU A 65 -26.60 -0.11 3.45
C LEU A 65 -26.28 0.40 2.04
N ALA A 66 -27.21 1.10 1.40
CA ALA A 66 -26.98 1.72 0.09
C ALA A 66 -25.91 2.82 0.15
N GLU A 67 -25.95 3.66 1.18
CA GLU A 67 -24.95 4.72 1.38
C GLU A 67 -23.59 4.15 1.76
N PHE A 68 -23.54 3.01 2.46
CA PHE A 68 -22.29 2.32 2.74
C PHE A 68 -21.62 1.78 1.47
N ARG A 69 -22.40 1.27 0.50
CA ARG A 69 -21.87 0.89 -0.83
C ARG A 69 -21.23 2.09 -1.53
N ARG A 70 -21.92 3.23 -1.55
CA ARG A 70 -21.39 4.48 -2.11
C ARG A 70 -20.14 4.92 -1.38
N PHE A 71 -20.11 4.81 -0.05
CA PHE A 71 -18.95 5.10 0.78
C PHE A 71 -17.72 4.24 0.44
N LEU A 72 -17.88 2.93 0.21
CA LEU A 72 -16.79 2.05 -0.25
C LEU A 72 -16.19 2.57 -1.57
N THR A 73 -17.03 2.96 -2.53
CA THR A 73 -16.57 3.54 -3.80
C THR A 73 -15.84 4.87 -3.59
N LEU A 74 -16.35 5.76 -2.72
CA LEU A 74 -15.66 7.02 -2.39
C LEU A 74 -14.30 6.79 -1.69
N CYS A 75 -14.20 5.74 -0.88
CA CYS A 75 -12.92 5.31 -0.30
C CYS A 75 -11.94 4.86 -1.38
N ALA A 76 -12.38 4.04 -2.34
CA ALA A 76 -11.56 3.62 -3.48
C ALA A 76 -11.07 4.82 -4.31
N LEU A 77 -11.94 5.79 -4.58
CA LEU A 77 -11.58 7.04 -5.27
C LEU A 77 -10.58 7.89 -4.47
N SER A 78 -10.60 7.78 -3.15
CA SER A 78 -9.70 8.48 -2.22
C SER A 78 -8.40 7.73 -1.92
N SER A 79 -8.20 6.53 -2.48
CA SER A 79 -6.99 5.74 -2.24
C SER A 79 -5.72 6.49 -2.64
N GLY A 80 -4.68 6.41 -1.81
CA GLY A 80 -3.41 7.13 -1.97
C GLY A 80 -3.45 8.61 -1.59
N ALA A 81 -4.63 9.19 -1.33
CA ALA A 81 -4.80 10.58 -0.95
C ALA A 81 -5.02 10.76 0.55
N LEU A 82 -4.79 11.99 1.03
CA LEU A 82 -5.16 12.38 2.39
C LEU A 82 -6.69 12.31 2.55
N ILE A 83 -7.16 11.57 3.55
CA ILE A 83 -8.60 11.35 3.72
C ILE A 83 -9.31 12.62 4.19
N ASN A 84 -10.42 12.96 3.52
CA ASN A 84 -11.29 14.07 3.90
C ASN A 84 -12.68 13.56 4.27
N TYR A 85 -12.86 13.22 5.54
CA TYR A 85 -14.14 12.71 6.05
C TYR A 85 -15.30 13.69 5.87
N THR A 86 -15.04 15.00 5.93
CA THR A 86 -16.09 16.02 5.73
C THR A 86 -16.58 16.01 4.29
N ASN A 87 -15.67 15.92 3.32
CA ASN A 87 -16.05 15.86 1.91
C ASN A 87 -16.85 14.59 1.60
N ILE A 88 -16.37 13.43 2.06
CA ILE A 88 -17.08 12.15 1.88
C ILE A 88 -18.47 12.20 2.54
N ALA A 89 -18.58 12.78 3.73
CA ALA A 89 -19.85 12.94 4.43
C ALA A 89 -20.85 13.80 3.64
N ASN A 90 -20.38 14.91 3.08
CA ASN A 90 -21.21 15.81 2.27
C ASN A 90 -21.71 15.12 0.99
N GLU A 91 -20.87 14.34 0.30
CA GLU A 91 -21.26 13.61 -0.91
C GLU A 91 -22.29 12.50 -0.65
N LEU A 92 -22.26 11.92 0.55
CA LEU A 92 -23.19 10.88 0.99
C LEU A 92 -24.45 11.43 1.67
N GLY A 93 -24.48 12.71 2.04
CA GLY A 93 -25.57 13.29 2.81
C GLY A 93 -25.67 12.76 4.25
N VAL A 94 -24.53 12.35 4.85
CA VAL A 94 -24.45 11.84 6.23
C VAL A 94 -23.54 12.70 7.10
N SER A 95 -23.47 12.42 8.40
CA SER A 95 -22.55 13.16 9.29
C SER A 95 -21.10 12.69 9.14
N PRO A 96 -20.08 13.55 9.35
CA PRO A 96 -18.68 13.12 9.40
C PRO A 96 -18.40 12.07 10.49
N ARG A 97 -19.20 12.06 11.57
CA ARG A 97 -19.14 11.02 12.62
C ARG A 97 -19.55 9.65 12.07
N THR A 98 -20.58 9.61 11.23
CA THR A 98 -21.04 8.39 10.54
C THR A 98 -19.95 7.83 9.64
N VAL A 99 -19.31 8.68 8.82
CA VAL A 99 -18.22 8.27 7.93
C VAL A 99 -17.02 7.71 8.72
N LYS A 100 -16.67 8.33 9.85
CA LYS A 100 -15.60 7.82 10.73
C LYS A 100 -15.95 6.46 11.34
N ALA A 101 -17.21 6.26 11.74
CA ALA A 101 -17.67 4.97 12.23
C ALA A 101 -17.58 3.91 11.12
N TRP A 102 -18.01 4.23 9.89
CA TRP A 102 -17.92 3.33 8.74
C TRP A 102 -16.47 2.99 8.37
N MET A 103 -15.57 3.97 8.44
CA MET A 103 -14.14 3.72 8.25
C MET A 103 -13.58 2.75 9.30
N SER A 104 -14.01 2.88 10.57
CA SER A 104 -13.60 1.95 11.63
C SER A 104 -14.07 0.51 11.35
N ILE A 105 -15.22 0.34 10.70
CA ILE A 105 -15.70 -0.97 10.23
C ILE A 105 -14.77 -1.52 9.13
N LEU A 106 -14.36 -0.70 8.15
CA LEU A 106 -13.43 -1.13 7.10
C LEU A 106 -12.06 -1.55 7.67
N GLU A 107 -11.55 -0.82 8.66
CA GLU A 107 -10.26 -1.12 9.29
C GLU A 107 -10.30 -2.40 10.13
N SER A 108 -11.35 -2.58 10.93
CA SER A 108 -11.55 -3.80 11.72
C SER A 108 -11.81 -5.04 10.86
N SER A 109 -12.38 -4.85 9.67
CA SER A 109 -12.65 -5.91 8.69
C SER A 109 -11.48 -6.15 7.72
N TYR A 110 -10.34 -5.47 7.91
CA TYR A 110 -9.17 -5.57 7.03
C TYR A 110 -9.47 -5.29 5.54
N ILE A 111 -10.41 -4.39 5.26
CA ILE A 111 -10.71 -3.91 3.90
C ILE A 111 -9.76 -2.78 3.52
N ALA A 112 -9.65 -1.80 4.41
CA ALA A 112 -8.83 -0.61 4.23
C ALA A 112 -8.04 -0.29 5.50
N PHE A 113 -7.01 0.55 5.37
CA PHE A 113 -6.20 1.00 6.49
C PHE A 113 -5.65 2.40 6.23
N HIS A 114 -5.33 3.10 7.32
CA HIS A 114 -4.64 4.37 7.27
C HIS A 114 -3.12 4.20 7.32
N LEU A 115 -2.43 4.95 6.47
CA LEU A 115 -1.00 5.23 6.65
C LEU A 115 -0.84 6.61 7.28
N MET A 116 -0.30 6.64 8.50
CA MET A 116 -0.09 7.90 9.23
C MET A 116 1.13 8.65 8.68
N PRO A 117 1.11 9.99 8.67
CA PRO A 117 2.33 10.73 8.37
C PRO A 117 3.35 10.57 9.50
N PHE A 118 4.63 10.57 9.17
CA PHE A 118 5.70 10.57 10.16
C PHE A 118 5.84 11.96 10.80
N TYR A 119 5.86 12.00 12.13
CA TYR A 119 6.23 13.17 12.90
C TYR A 119 7.08 12.74 14.10
N THR A 120 8.13 13.49 14.41
CA THR A 120 8.98 13.22 15.59
C THR A 120 8.21 13.33 16.90
N ASN A 121 7.13 14.11 16.93
CA ASN A 121 6.24 14.23 18.07
C ASN A 121 4.99 13.36 17.88
N ALA A 122 4.92 12.25 18.62
CA ALA A 122 3.80 11.30 18.55
C ALA A 122 2.44 11.96 18.82
N ARG A 123 2.35 12.94 19.74
CA ARG A 123 1.08 13.65 20.00
C ARG A 123 0.65 14.48 18.78
N LYS A 124 1.60 15.14 18.11
CA LYS A 124 1.31 15.85 16.84
C LYS A 124 0.95 14.87 15.73
N GLN A 125 1.53 13.67 15.72
CA GLN A 125 1.24 12.66 14.69
C GLN A 125 -0.22 12.20 14.72
N VAL A 126 -0.75 11.90 15.91
CA VAL A 126 -2.10 11.33 16.07
C VAL A 126 -3.20 12.26 15.53
N VAL A 127 -2.98 13.57 15.53
CA VAL A 127 -3.96 14.55 15.04
C VAL A 127 -3.83 14.87 13.55
N LYS A 128 -2.87 14.26 12.84
CA LYS A 128 -2.61 14.56 11.43
C LYS A 128 -3.41 13.65 10.52
N THR A 129 -3.86 14.21 9.41
CA THR A 129 -4.64 13.49 8.41
C THR A 129 -3.80 12.36 7.81
N PRO A 130 -4.28 11.11 7.86
CA PRO A 130 -3.63 9.98 7.20
C PRO A 130 -3.92 9.93 5.70
N LYS A 131 -3.15 9.11 4.98
CA LYS A 131 -3.53 8.59 3.66
C LYS A 131 -4.35 7.29 3.82
N LEU A 132 -5.26 7.03 2.89
CA LEU A 132 -6.09 5.82 2.86
C LEU A 132 -5.56 4.80 1.84
N TYR A 133 -5.50 3.52 2.22
CA TYR A 133 -5.14 2.41 1.34
C TYR A 133 -6.02 1.18 1.59
N PHE A 134 -6.03 0.25 0.64
CA PHE A 134 -6.72 -1.04 0.70
C PHE A 134 -5.74 -2.18 0.94
N TYR A 135 -6.12 -3.21 1.69
CA TYR A 135 -5.28 -4.42 1.83
C TYR A 135 -5.21 -5.24 0.54
N ASP A 136 -6.20 -5.08 -0.35
CA ASP A 136 -6.33 -5.80 -1.60
C ASP A 136 -6.54 -4.85 -2.78
N THR A 137 -5.60 -4.85 -3.73
CA THR A 137 -5.70 -4.01 -4.93
C THR A 137 -6.75 -4.50 -5.92
N GLY A 138 -7.11 -5.79 -5.89
CA GLY A 138 -8.15 -6.34 -6.76
C GLY A 138 -9.52 -5.79 -6.38
N LEU A 139 -9.82 -5.72 -5.08
CA LEU A 139 -11.02 -5.04 -4.57
C LEU A 139 -11.00 -3.54 -4.91
N LEU A 140 -9.86 -2.87 -4.74
CA LEU A 140 -9.71 -1.47 -5.14
C LEU A 140 -10.00 -1.27 -6.63
N CYS A 141 -9.39 -2.06 -7.51
CA CYS A 141 -9.64 -2.05 -8.95
C CYS A 141 -11.11 -2.34 -9.27
N HIS A 142 -11.72 -3.28 -8.55
CA HIS A 142 -13.13 -3.60 -8.72
C HIS A 142 -14.01 -2.38 -8.47
N LEU A 143 -13.82 -1.71 -7.33
CA LEU A 143 -14.56 -0.50 -6.94
C LEU A 143 -14.32 0.67 -7.90
N LEU A 144 -13.14 0.76 -8.51
CA LEU A 144 -12.81 1.77 -9.53
C LEU A 144 -13.30 1.42 -10.94
N GLY A 145 -13.99 0.29 -11.13
CA GLY A 145 -14.46 -0.11 -12.47
C GLY A 145 -13.36 -0.69 -13.38
N ILE A 146 -12.15 -0.94 -12.87
CA ILE A 146 -11.02 -1.49 -13.63
C ILE A 146 -11.15 -3.01 -13.67
N ARG A 147 -11.10 -3.61 -14.87
CA ARG A 147 -11.34 -5.05 -15.08
C ARG A 147 -10.25 -5.76 -15.87
N THR A 148 -9.37 -5.02 -16.55
CA THR A 148 -8.28 -5.58 -17.34
C THR A 148 -6.98 -4.82 -17.08
N VAL A 149 -5.85 -5.40 -17.47
CA VAL A 149 -4.53 -4.78 -17.35
C VAL A 149 -4.42 -3.54 -18.24
N GLU A 150 -5.00 -3.57 -19.43
CA GLU A 150 -5.01 -2.44 -20.36
C GLU A 150 -5.78 -1.25 -19.75
N ALA A 151 -6.95 -1.53 -19.17
CA ALA A 151 -7.74 -0.52 -18.46
C ALA A 151 -6.98 0.02 -17.25
N LEU A 152 -6.26 -0.84 -16.51
CA LEU A 152 -5.46 -0.43 -15.37
C LEU A 152 -4.35 0.54 -15.77
N VAL A 153 -3.54 0.20 -16.77
CA VAL A 153 -2.40 1.02 -17.21
C VAL A 153 -2.85 2.36 -17.79
N ALA A 154 -4.02 2.39 -18.44
CA ALA A 154 -4.60 3.63 -18.98
C ALA A 154 -5.34 4.47 -17.92
N HIS A 155 -5.61 3.93 -16.73
CA HIS A 155 -6.43 4.61 -15.73
C HIS A 155 -5.67 5.77 -15.07
N PRO A 156 -6.30 6.95 -14.84
CA PRO A 156 -5.66 8.08 -14.17
C PRO A 156 -5.11 7.76 -12.76
N LYS A 157 -5.72 6.80 -12.08
CA LYS A 157 -5.30 6.29 -10.76
C LYS A 157 -4.22 5.20 -10.80
N PHE A 158 -3.62 4.89 -11.96
CA PHE A 158 -2.64 3.81 -12.05
C PHE A 158 -1.47 3.99 -11.06
N GLY A 159 -0.97 5.22 -10.92
CA GLY A 159 0.06 5.55 -9.91
C GLY A 159 -0.40 5.24 -8.49
N ASP A 160 -1.58 5.69 -8.10
CA ASP A 160 -2.15 5.49 -6.76
C ASP A 160 -2.40 4.00 -6.45
N ILE A 161 -2.87 3.22 -7.43
CA ILE A 161 -3.11 1.77 -7.28
C ILE A 161 -1.79 1.02 -7.10
N PHE A 162 -0.77 1.41 -7.87
CA PHE A 162 0.56 0.84 -7.76
C PHE A 162 1.22 1.21 -6.42
N GLU A 163 1.08 2.44 -5.96
CA GLU A 163 1.50 2.86 -4.61
C GLU A 163 0.79 2.02 -3.53
N ASN A 164 -0.52 1.82 -3.67
CA ASN A 164 -1.29 0.97 -2.78
C ASN A 164 -0.75 -0.46 -2.76
N LEU A 165 -0.40 -1.05 -3.92
CA LEU A 165 0.18 -2.39 -3.97
C LEU A 165 1.42 -2.48 -3.08
N ILE A 166 2.37 -1.56 -3.26
CA ILE A 166 3.65 -1.58 -2.53
C ILE A 166 3.44 -1.40 -1.02
N ILE A 167 2.58 -0.48 -0.61
CA ILE A 167 2.30 -0.24 0.81
C ILE A 167 1.58 -1.44 1.43
N ALA A 168 0.57 -2.00 0.76
CA ALA A 168 -0.16 -3.16 1.26
C ALA A 168 0.71 -4.42 1.33
N GLU A 169 1.60 -4.64 0.36
CA GLU A 169 2.56 -5.75 0.39
C GLU A 169 3.59 -5.58 1.51
N THR A 170 4.09 -4.35 1.74
CA THR A 170 5.00 -4.08 2.89
C THR A 170 4.31 -4.35 4.22
N MET A 171 3.05 -3.90 4.36
CA MET A 171 2.21 -4.17 5.53
C MET A 171 2.05 -5.68 5.77
N LYS A 172 1.66 -6.42 4.72
CA LYS A 172 1.47 -7.87 4.79
C LYS A 172 2.77 -8.61 5.12
N GLN A 173 3.91 -8.19 4.56
CA GLN A 173 5.21 -8.80 4.84
C GLN A 173 5.55 -8.77 6.33
N HIS A 174 5.35 -7.65 7.02
CA HIS A 174 5.59 -7.55 8.47
C HIS A 174 4.58 -8.34 9.29
N LEU A 175 3.29 -8.23 8.96
CA LEU A 175 2.25 -8.95 9.69
C LEU A 175 2.40 -10.47 9.56
N ASN A 176 2.74 -10.98 8.38
CA ASN A 176 3.03 -12.40 8.15
C ASN A 176 4.30 -12.86 8.88
N ALA A 177 5.22 -11.94 9.17
CA ALA A 177 6.40 -12.17 10.01
C ALA A 177 6.12 -11.99 11.52
N ASN A 178 4.85 -11.78 11.93
CA ASN A 178 4.44 -11.47 13.29
C ASN A 178 5.13 -10.22 13.88
N GLN A 179 5.35 -9.20 13.05
CA GLN A 179 5.90 -7.91 13.46
C GLN A 179 4.80 -6.84 13.41
N GLU A 180 4.78 -5.95 14.40
CA GLU A 180 3.89 -4.79 14.36
C GLU A 180 4.51 -3.72 13.44
N PRO A 181 3.88 -3.38 12.30
CA PRO A 181 4.49 -2.51 11.31
C PRO A 181 4.56 -1.06 11.80
N GLN A 182 5.72 -0.42 11.63
CA GLN A 182 5.89 1.02 11.86
C GLN A 182 6.08 1.74 10.53
N LEU A 183 5.01 1.75 9.75
CA LEU A 183 4.95 2.32 8.41
C LEU A 183 4.33 3.72 8.45
N PHE A 184 4.96 4.66 7.72
CA PHE A 184 4.51 6.05 7.63
C PHE A 184 4.69 6.59 6.20
N PHE A 185 4.12 7.76 5.91
CA PHE A 185 4.58 8.60 4.79
C PHE A 185 5.20 9.89 5.34
N TYR A 186 6.04 10.58 4.56
CA TYR A 186 6.50 11.92 4.93
C TYR A 186 5.86 12.98 4.05
N ARG A 187 5.43 14.09 4.66
CA ARG A 187 4.98 15.29 3.95
C ARG A 187 5.20 16.53 4.82
N ASP A 188 5.83 17.55 4.26
CA ASP A 188 5.97 18.86 4.92
C ASP A 188 5.19 20.00 4.24
N ALA A 189 5.29 21.19 4.84
CA ALA A 189 4.61 22.39 4.35
C ALA A 189 5.11 22.85 2.97
N SER A 190 6.34 22.48 2.61
CA SER A 190 6.97 22.79 1.31
C SER A 190 6.63 21.75 0.24
N LYS A 191 5.69 20.83 0.52
CA LYS A 191 5.26 19.76 -0.39
C LYS A 191 6.37 18.76 -0.75
N VAL A 192 7.42 18.67 0.07
CA VAL A 192 8.35 17.55 -0.02
C VAL A 192 7.62 16.32 0.50
N GLU A 193 7.61 15.26 -0.32
CA GLU A 193 6.91 14.01 -0.04
C GLU A 193 7.86 12.84 -0.23
N VAL A 194 7.76 11.86 0.67
CA VAL A 194 8.34 10.51 0.53
C VAL A 194 7.20 9.53 0.79
N ASP A 195 6.99 8.62 -0.16
CA ASP A 195 5.78 7.80 -0.23
C ASP A 195 5.67 6.81 0.93
N LEU A 196 6.78 6.19 1.33
CA LEU A 196 6.81 5.21 2.42
C LEU A 196 8.10 5.30 3.25
N LEU A 197 7.92 5.37 4.57
CA LEU A 197 8.94 5.24 5.61
C LEU A 197 8.64 3.92 6.32
N ASP A 198 9.57 2.97 6.28
CA ASP A 198 9.48 1.71 7.04
C ASP A 198 10.49 1.73 8.17
N PHE A 199 9.99 2.00 9.38
CA PHE A 199 10.79 2.06 10.61
C PHE A 199 10.54 0.85 11.51
N THR A 200 9.93 -0.22 10.96
CA THR A 200 9.61 -1.44 11.73
C THR A 200 10.87 -2.08 12.33
N ASP A 201 11.99 -2.03 11.61
CA ASP A 201 13.30 -2.40 12.14
C ASP A 201 14.10 -1.14 12.54
N PRO A 202 14.33 -0.89 13.85
CA PRO A 202 15.02 0.31 14.30
C PRO A 202 16.49 0.38 13.83
N ASN A 203 17.09 -0.77 13.50
CA ASN A 203 18.46 -0.84 12.98
C ASN A 203 18.51 -0.71 11.45
N ASN A 204 17.36 -0.74 10.78
CA ASN A 204 17.25 -0.68 9.34
C ASN A 204 16.01 0.13 8.91
N ARG A 205 16.01 1.42 9.24
CA ARG A 205 14.97 2.37 8.84
C ARG A 205 15.09 2.68 7.35
N MET A 206 14.03 2.48 6.58
CA MET A 206 14.05 2.63 5.12
C MET A 206 13.21 3.83 4.66
N LEU A 207 13.69 4.52 3.63
CA LEU A 207 12.92 5.50 2.85
C LEU A 207 12.65 4.94 1.46
N ILE A 208 11.40 5.00 1.02
CA ILE A 208 10.96 4.40 -0.24
C ILE A 208 10.14 5.42 -1.02
N GLU A 209 10.61 5.74 -2.22
CA GLU A 209 9.85 6.46 -3.25
C GLU A 209 9.22 5.44 -4.19
N ILE A 210 7.94 5.61 -4.54
CA ILE A 210 7.20 4.67 -5.37
C ILE A 210 6.87 5.33 -6.72
N LYS A 211 7.16 4.62 -7.81
CA LYS A 211 6.94 5.11 -9.17
C LYS A 211 6.38 4.01 -10.06
N SER A 212 5.19 4.21 -10.61
CA SER A 212 4.55 3.25 -11.51
C SER A 212 5.19 3.18 -12.91
N GLY A 213 6.16 4.04 -13.22
CA GLY A 213 6.91 4.00 -14.47
C GLY A 213 7.82 2.78 -14.58
N GLN A 214 8.15 2.41 -15.82
CA GLN A 214 9.12 1.35 -16.12
C GLN A 214 10.57 1.89 -16.24
N THR A 215 10.72 3.22 -16.27
CA THR A 215 12.02 3.90 -16.38
C THR A 215 12.30 4.71 -15.12
N TYR A 216 13.54 4.62 -14.66
CA TYR A 216 14.03 5.43 -13.55
C TYR A 216 14.60 6.77 -14.03
N HIS A 217 14.40 7.80 -13.22
CA HIS A 217 15.07 9.09 -13.38
C HIS A 217 15.66 9.53 -12.05
N ASP A 218 16.91 10.01 -12.03
CA ASP A 218 17.61 10.40 -10.79
C ASP A 218 16.84 11.44 -9.96
N ARG A 219 16.03 12.29 -10.60
CA ARG A 219 15.15 13.25 -9.92
C ARG A 219 14.19 12.61 -8.91
N PHE A 220 13.85 11.33 -9.06
CA PHE A 220 13.00 10.60 -8.14
C PHE A 220 13.67 10.40 -6.77
N ALA A 221 14.99 10.39 -6.70
CA ALA A 221 15.71 10.26 -5.43
C ALA A 221 15.84 11.59 -4.66
N ARG A 222 15.52 12.74 -5.28
CA ARG A 222 15.79 14.07 -4.70
C ARG A 222 15.18 14.24 -3.29
N HIS A 223 13.92 13.84 -3.11
CA HIS A 223 13.27 13.95 -1.81
C HIS A 223 13.78 12.90 -0.82
N LEU A 224 14.13 11.70 -1.29
CA LEU A 224 14.77 10.68 -0.45
C LEU A 224 16.09 11.17 0.13
N THR A 225 16.97 11.74 -0.69
CA THR A 225 18.26 12.26 -0.22
C THR A 225 18.07 13.41 0.76
N LEU A 226 17.14 14.34 0.47
CA LEU A 226 16.84 15.46 1.35
C LEU A 226 16.35 14.98 2.72
N ILE A 227 15.33 14.12 2.75
CA ILE A 227 14.74 13.64 4.00
C ILE A 227 15.65 12.64 4.72
N GLY A 228 16.42 11.84 3.98
CA GLY A 228 17.43 10.95 4.54
C GLY A 228 18.48 11.72 5.32
N ASN A 229 18.98 12.84 4.78
CA ASN A 229 19.90 13.72 5.50
C ASN A 229 19.28 14.30 6.78
N VAL A 230 18.00 14.72 6.73
CA VAL A 230 17.29 15.27 7.89
C VAL A 230 17.07 14.22 8.99
N LEU A 231 16.78 12.97 8.61
CA LEU A 231 16.45 11.89 9.56
C LEU A 231 17.66 11.01 9.95
N GLY A 232 18.84 11.28 9.37
CA GLY A 232 20.03 10.46 9.54
C GLY A 232 19.87 9.05 8.97
N ILE A 233 19.24 8.92 7.80
CA ILE A 233 19.04 7.66 7.09
C ILE A 233 20.00 7.63 5.88
N PRO A 234 20.98 6.72 5.86
CA PRO A 234 22.01 6.69 4.83
C PRO A 234 21.46 6.19 3.48
N CYS A 235 22.15 6.51 2.38
CA CYS A 235 21.67 6.24 1.01
C CYS A 235 21.41 4.75 0.74
N GLU A 236 22.14 3.82 1.37
CA GLU A 236 21.90 2.38 1.23
C GLU A 236 20.55 1.90 1.82
N GLN A 237 19.91 2.76 2.62
CA GLN A 237 18.58 2.56 3.19
C GLN A 237 17.49 3.38 2.44
N GLN A 238 17.84 3.98 1.30
CA GLN A 238 16.94 4.74 0.45
C GLN A 238 16.69 3.99 -0.86
N TYR A 239 15.42 3.88 -1.23
CA TYR A 239 14.97 3.01 -2.32
C TYR A 239 14.01 3.75 -3.25
N VAL A 240 14.14 3.53 -4.55
CA VAL A 240 13.09 3.85 -5.52
C VAL A 240 12.50 2.54 -6.03
N THR A 241 11.24 2.27 -5.70
CA THR A 241 10.52 1.09 -6.18
C THR A 241 9.73 1.44 -7.43
N SER A 242 9.95 0.70 -8.51
CA SER A 242 9.26 0.93 -9.78
C SER A 242 9.08 -0.35 -10.61
N ARG A 243 8.49 -0.22 -11.80
CA ARG A 243 8.30 -1.34 -12.74
C ARG A 243 9.49 -1.58 -13.66
N VAL A 244 10.71 -1.25 -13.21
CA VAL A 244 11.93 -1.63 -13.94
C VAL A 244 12.06 -3.14 -14.01
N GLU A 245 12.65 -3.65 -15.09
CA GLU A 245 12.82 -5.09 -15.33
C GLU A 245 13.74 -5.75 -14.30
N HIS A 246 14.83 -5.06 -13.95
CA HIS A 246 15.84 -5.55 -13.01
C HIS A 246 16.16 -4.49 -11.96
N SER A 247 16.51 -4.94 -10.75
CA SER A 247 16.96 -4.05 -9.68
C SER A 247 18.44 -3.71 -9.86
N TYR A 248 18.82 -2.45 -9.62
CA TYR A 248 20.19 -1.96 -9.75
C TYR A 248 20.44 -0.78 -8.79
N VAL A 249 21.67 -0.24 -8.80
CA VAL A 249 22.04 0.94 -8.02
C VAL A 249 22.33 2.09 -8.98
N SER A 250 21.70 3.24 -8.77
CA SER A 250 22.02 4.50 -9.46
C SER A 250 22.44 5.54 -8.44
N GLN A 251 23.63 6.11 -8.58
CA GLN A 251 24.16 7.16 -7.69
C GLN A 251 24.07 6.80 -6.18
N GLY A 252 24.27 5.52 -5.84
CA GLY A 252 24.18 5.02 -4.45
C GLY A 252 22.76 4.71 -3.97
N ILE A 253 21.72 5.06 -4.73
CA ILE A 253 20.31 4.75 -4.44
C ILE A 253 19.94 3.42 -5.06
N ARG A 254 19.22 2.57 -4.32
CA ARG A 254 18.75 1.28 -4.81
C ARG A 254 17.45 1.46 -5.59
N VAL A 255 17.46 1.10 -6.86
CA VAL A 255 16.26 1.00 -7.69
C VAL A 255 15.78 -0.44 -7.68
N THR A 256 14.58 -0.70 -7.18
CA THR A 256 14.03 -2.04 -6.97
C THR A 256 12.82 -2.32 -7.84
N SER A 257 12.77 -3.51 -8.42
CA SER A 257 11.59 -4.00 -9.13
C SER A 257 10.53 -4.53 -8.15
N THR A 258 9.26 -4.41 -8.53
CA THR A 258 8.09 -4.75 -7.72
C THR A 258 7.89 -6.24 -7.44
N PRO A 259 7.09 -6.54 -6.39
CA PRO A 259 7.43 -6.28 -5.00
C PRO A 259 8.44 -7.35 -4.56
N ARG A 260 9.72 -7.12 -4.84
CA ARG A 260 10.80 -7.65 -4.00
C ARG A 260 11.21 -6.55 -3.03
N LEU A 261 10.30 -6.17 -2.14
CA LEU A 261 10.61 -5.23 -1.06
C LEU A 261 11.60 -5.89 -0.11
N ALA A 262 12.88 -5.68 -0.45
CA ALA A 262 14.08 -6.01 0.29
C ALA A 262 14.02 -7.36 1.02
N ARG A 263 14.49 -8.44 0.37
CA ARG A 263 15.17 -9.48 1.14
C ARG A 263 16.23 -8.77 1.98
N ARG A 264 16.13 -8.83 3.30
CA ARG A 264 17.22 -8.44 4.21
C ARG A 264 18.53 -8.93 3.60
N PRO A 265 19.60 -8.11 3.50
CA PRO A 265 20.91 -8.68 3.31
C PRO A 265 21.11 -9.64 4.48
N THR A 266 21.10 -10.95 4.22
CA THR A 266 21.44 -11.92 5.23
C THR A 266 22.82 -11.53 5.76
N VAL A 267 23.04 -11.67 7.07
CA VAL A 267 24.29 -11.28 7.76
C VAL A 267 25.57 -11.78 7.06
N LYS A 268 25.46 -12.78 6.18
CA LYS A 268 26.54 -13.27 5.32
C LYS A 268 27.00 -12.32 4.20
N SER A 269 26.22 -11.33 3.75
CA SER A 269 26.66 -10.43 2.65
C SER A 269 27.52 -9.25 3.11
N ARG A 270 27.50 -8.87 4.39
CA ARG A 270 28.37 -7.81 4.94
C ARG A 270 29.86 -8.17 4.93
N ARG A 271 30.21 -9.47 4.93
CA ARG A 271 31.61 -9.91 4.90
C ARG A 271 32.27 -9.87 3.52
N ARG A 272 31.52 -9.72 2.43
CA ARG A 272 32.10 -9.64 1.07
C ARG A 272 32.36 -8.20 0.60
N ALA A 273 31.65 -7.21 1.12
CA ALA A 273 31.83 -5.80 0.71
C ALA A 273 33.00 -5.09 1.40
N VAL A 274 33.45 -5.58 2.57
CA VAL A 274 34.59 -4.98 3.31
C VAL A 274 35.94 -5.58 2.88
N GLY A 275 35.94 -6.70 2.14
CA GLY A 275 37.17 -7.41 1.75
C GLY A 275 37.82 -6.99 0.43
N ILE A 276 37.29 -5.98 -0.28
CA ILE A 276 37.79 -5.59 -1.61
C ILE A 276 38.51 -4.22 -1.59
N LEU A 277 38.53 -3.49 -0.48
CA LEU A 277 39.19 -2.18 -0.36
C LEU A 277 40.50 -2.19 0.46
N CYS A 278 41.12 -3.35 0.66
CA CYS A 278 42.47 -3.46 1.21
C CYS A 278 43.26 -4.52 0.43
N ASN A 279 43.53 -4.22 -0.83
CA ASN A 279 44.69 -4.69 -1.59
C ASN A 279 44.63 -4.09 -2.99
N GLN A 280 45.10 -2.86 -3.11
CA GLN A 280 45.84 -2.28 -4.24
C GLN A 280 46.44 -0.94 -3.79
#